data_AF-A0A838SEP2-F1
#
_entry.id   AF-A0A838SEP2-F1
#
_cell.length_a   1.000
_cell.length_b   1.000
_cell.length_c   1.000
_cell.angle_alpha   90.00
_cell.angle_beta   90.00
_cell.angle_gamma   90.00
#
_symmetry.space_group_name_H-M   'P 1'
#
loop_
_entity.id
_entity.type
_entity.pdbx_description
1 polymer ?
#
loop_
_entity_poly.entity_id
_entity_poly.type
_entity_poly.pdbx_seq_one_letter_code
_entity_poly.pdbx_strand_id
1 'polypeptide(L)'
;IFVYDRQRETTTRVSVNRQGGDTNGASYDPALSADGRYVAFGSWASNLVKGDGNGDEITDIFVYDREAETTTRVSENLLGGDSNGSSSKVALSADGRFVAFTSEATNLVAGDRVHYFSDVFVYDQKTQVTSLVSVDLLDRNPSDSSHEAALSADGRFVAFSSWVHDLPVGSGNGHLDVFIRDRGPAVIGPTGVRDLDGSGTADLLWRNSRSGEVAVWLMEGARMGASSPLGGVSQDWQIAGSGDVDGNGTADVIWRNTTSGVVAIWMMKGSRISSIGFPGSASKAWVIKGVGDVDGNEKVDIFWQNAVSGQVAVWLMDGSTIVSTGLLQAPPSEEKIAGIGDVNADGKADVFWFNTLTGKVTIWQMDGLTISVVGFPGATSKNWEIQSVGDIDGNGTADVVWRHRTNGVVAAWLLRGSTIVSSGFFDRVPLEWGMAQVGDVDGNGTADVIWRHSISGAVAVWMMNGLSIGSVEFPGSLSTDWVLAGR
;
A
#
# COMPACT_ATOMS: atom_id res chain seq x y z
N ILE A 1 12.68 32.90 1.40
CA ILE A 1 13.43 31.77 2.00
C ILE A 1 14.87 31.79 1.53
N PHE A 2 15.82 31.70 2.46
CA PHE A 2 17.25 31.65 2.17
C PHE A 2 17.86 30.41 2.85
N VAL A 3 18.85 29.80 2.19
CA VAL A 3 19.67 28.73 2.76
C VAL A 3 21.06 29.28 3.00
N TYR A 4 21.56 29.09 4.23
CA TYR A 4 22.93 29.43 4.58
C TYR A 4 23.76 28.15 4.71
N ASP A 5 24.71 27.96 3.79
CA ASP A 5 25.69 26.90 3.87
C ASP A 5 26.78 27.32 4.86
N ARG A 6 26.82 26.69 6.03
CA ARG A 6 27.78 26.99 7.10
C ARG A 6 29.21 26.57 6.76
N GLN A 7 29.40 25.60 5.87
CA GLN A 7 30.72 25.12 5.47
C GLN A 7 31.33 26.03 4.40
N ARG A 8 30.50 26.52 3.48
CA ARG A 8 30.91 27.44 2.41
C ARG A 8 30.76 28.91 2.78
N GLU A 9 30.07 29.20 3.88
CA GLU A 9 29.70 30.55 4.34
C GLU A 9 28.91 31.35 3.29
N THR A 10 28.09 30.66 2.49
CA THR A 10 27.30 31.27 1.41
C THR A 10 25.81 31.29 1.72
N THR A 11 25.14 32.38 1.37
CA THR A 11 23.68 32.52 1.45
C THR A 11 23.06 32.47 0.04
N THR A 12 22.12 31.56 -0.18
CA THR A 12 21.38 31.43 -1.45
C THR A 12 19.89 31.65 -1.21
N ARG A 13 19.24 32.49 -2.04
CA ARG A 13 17.79 32.62 -2.04
C ARG A 13 17.18 31.46 -2.83
N VAL A 14 16.27 30.71 -2.21
CA VAL A 14 15.61 29.55 -2.84
C VAL A 14 14.13 29.80 -3.15
N SER A 15 13.52 30.82 -2.54
CA SER A 15 12.21 31.34 -2.96
C SER A 15 12.41 32.28 -4.14
N VAL A 16 12.60 31.71 -5.33
CA VAL A 16 12.81 32.44 -6.59
C VAL A 16 11.73 32.07 -7.59
N ASN A 17 11.35 33.01 -8.44
CA ASN A 17 10.41 32.72 -9.52
C ASN A 17 11.03 31.74 -10.53
N ARG A 18 10.24 31.29 -11.51
CA ARG A 18 10.66 30.28 -12.50
C ARG A 18 11.90 30.66 -13.36
N GLN A 19 12.32 31.92 -13.32
CA GLN A 19 13.50 32.45 -14.04
C GLN A 19 14.65 32.78 -13.09
N GLY A 20 14.56 32.40 -11.81
CA GLY A 20 15.54 32.73 -10.77
C GLY A 20 15.40 34.15 -10.20
N GLY A 21 14.37 34.90 -10.60
CA GLY A 21 14.12 36.28 -10.19
C GLY A 21 13.24 36.42 -8.95
N ASP A 22 12.70 37.63 -8.75
CA ASP A 22 11.85 37.96 -7.60
C ASP A 22 10.47 37.31 -7.69
N THR A 23 9.98 36.85 -6.53
CA THR A 23 8.62 36.37 -6.36
C THR A 23 7.66 37.55 -6.19
N ASN A 24 6.39 37.37 -6.56
CA ASN A 24 5.35 38.39 -6.39
C ASN A 24 4.58 38.28 -5.06
N GLY A 25 4.99 37.37 -4.18
CA GLY A 25 4.41 37.18 -2.86
C GLY A 25 5.42 36.74 -1.82
N ALA A 26 5.00 36.79 -0.55
CA ALA A 26 5.81 36.42 0.59
C ALA A 26 5.90 34.89 0.75
N SER A 27 7.05 34.40 1.22
CA SER A 27 7.28 32.98 1.54
C SER A 27 7.74 32.80 2.99
N TYR A 28 7.33 31.71 3.63
CA TYR A 28 7.49 31.46 5.07
C TYR A 28 7.55 29.96 5.39
N ASP A 29 7.68 29.62 6.69
CA ASP A 29 7.75 28.25 7.23
C ASP A 29 8.69 27.32 6.43
N PRO A 30 10.02 27.56 6.38
CA PRO A 30 10.92 26.67 5.65
C PRO A 30 11.24 25.39 6.42
N ALA A 31 11.36 24.27 5.70
CA ALA A 31 11.96 23.02 6.16
C ALA A 31 13.06 22.57 5.19
N LEU A 32 14.10 21.91 5.72
CA LEU A 32 15.31 21.53 4.98
C LEU A 32 15.56 20.02 5.16
N SER A 33 15.90 19.31 4.08
CA SER A 33 16.31 17.91 4.14
C SER A 33 17.66 17.74 4.86
N ALA A 34 17.98 16.54 5.33
CA ALA A 34 19.18 16.30 6.12
C ALA A 34 20.48 16.54 5.33
N ASP A 35 20.45 16.27 4.02
CA ASP A 35 21.54 16.58 3.08
C ASP A 35 21.53 18.04 2.58
N GLY A 36 20.49 18.80 2.96
CA GLY A 36 20.27 20.17 2.54
C GLY A 36 19.87 20.34 1.08
N ARG A 37 19.58 19.28 0.32
CA ARG A 37 19.20 19.38 -1.11
C ARG A 37 17.81 19.97 -1.30
N TYR A 38 16.83 19.52 -0.53
CA TYR A 38 15.42 19.91 -0.69
C TYR A 38 15.02 20.93 0.36
N VAL A 39 14.32 21.99 -0.09
CA VAL A 39 13.76 23.03 0.79
C VAL A 39 12.26 23.12 0.56
N ALA A 40 11.46 22.73 1.55
CA ALA A 40 10.01 22.93 1.52
C ALA A 40 9.64 24.28 2.17
N PHE A 41 8.63 24.98 1.64
CA PHE A 41 8.17 26.25 2.21
C PHE A 41 6.75 26.60 1.76
N GLY A 42 6.04 27.42 2.54
CA GLY A 42 4.76 28.03 2.13
C GLY A 42 4.97 29.35 1.39
N SER A 43 4.12 29.68 0.42
CA SER A 43 4.20 30.97 -0.29
C SER A 43 2.86 31.48 -0.85
N TRP A 44 2.71 32.81 -0.85
CA TRP A 44 1.63 33.58 -1.49
C TRP A 44 2.02 34.07 -2.90
N ALA A 45 2.88 33.35 -3.62
CA ALA A 45 3.45 33.85 -4.86
C ALA A 45 2.99 33.02 -6.05
N SER A 46 2.11 33.58 -6.89
CA SER A 46 1.61 32.93 -8.11
C SER A 46 2.65 32.74 -9.22
N ASN A 47 3.86 33.29 -9.08
CA ASN A 47 4.91 33.23 -10.10
C ASN A 47 6.06 32.24 -9.82
N LEU A 48 5.93 31.39 -8.78
CA LEU A 48 6.90 30.34 -8.45
C LEU A 48 6.89 29.19 -9.48
N VAL A 49 5.70 28.78 -9.94
CA VAL A 49 5.50 27.69 -10.91
C VAL A 49 4.50 28.10 -12.01
N LYS A 50 4.12 27.16 -12.91
CA LYS A 50 3.15 27.44 -13.99
C LYS A 50 1.81 26.94 -13.50
N GLY A 51 0.74 27.68 -13.76
CA GLY A 51 -0.61 27.22 -13.44
C GLY A 51 -0.93 27.33 -11.95
N ASP A 52 -0.18 28.17 -11.22
CA ASP A 52 -0.54 28.65 -9.90
C ASP A 52 -1.38 29.92 -10.08
N GLY A 53 -2.70 29.72 -10.20
CA GLY A 53 -3.68 30.80 -10.41
C GLY A 53 -4.27 31.33 -9.11
N ASN A 54 -4.04 30.63 -7.99
CA ASN A 54 -4.58 30.92 -6.66
C ASN A 54 -3.57 31.58 -5.71
N GLY A 55 -2.28 31.64 -6.07
CA GLY A 55 -1.21 32.10 -5.20
C GLY A 55 -1.35 33.52 -4.64
N ASP A 56 -2.18 34.38 -5.23
CA ASP A 56 -2.41 35.74 -4.72
C ASP A 56 -3.49 35.80 -3.61
N GLU A 57 -4.27 34.72 -3.43
CA GLU A 57 -5.39 34.62 -2.48
C GLU A 57 -5.26 33.45 -1.50
N ILE A 58 -4.41 32.46 -1.80
CA ILE A 58 -4.25 31.21 -1.06
C ILE A 58 -2.76 30.90 -0.93
N THR A 59 -2.36 30.37 0.23
CA THR A 59 -0.98 29.87 0.39
C THR A 59 -0.85 28.46 -0.14
N ASP A 60 0.18 28.24 -0.97
CA ASP A 60 0.59 26.93 -1.43
C ASP A 60 1.92 26.47 -0.80
N ILE A 61 2.13 25.15 -0.78
CA ILE A 61 3.38 24.53 -0.37
C ILE A 61 4.22 24.21 -1.60
N PHE A 62 5.49 24.58 -1.53
CA PHE A 62 6.48 24.36 -2.57
C PHE A 62 7.67 23.59 -2.03
N VAL A 63 8.32 22.83 -2.90
CA VAL A 63 9.64 22.24 -2.66
C VAL A 63 10.60 22.76 -3.73
N TYR A 64 11.73 23.30 -3.28
CA TYR A 64 12.86 23.66 -4.13
C TYR A 64 13.95 22.59 -4.04
N ASP A 65 14.28 21.99 -5.19
CA ASP A 65 15.44 21.11 -5.34
C ASP A 65 16.65 21.98 -5.69
N ARG A 66 17.62 22.06 -4.78
CA ARG A 66 18.83 22.89 -4.96
C ARG A 66 19.82 22.34 -5.96
N GLU A 67 19.77 21.04 -6.28
CA GLU A 67 20.64 20.47 -7.32
C GLU A 67 20.05 20.67 -8.71
N ALA A 68 18.73 20.50 -8.85
CA ALA A 68 18.03 20.72 -10.11
C ALA A 68 17.69 22.20 -10.36
N GLU A 69 17.75 23.03 -9.32
CA GLU A 69 17.31 24.43 -9.30
C GLU A 69 15.85 24.62 -9.73
N THR A 70 14.99 23.65 -9.38
CA THR A 70 13.56 23.63 -9.75
C THR A 70 12.65 23.73 -8.54
N THR A 71 11.54 24.44 -8.71
CA THR A 71 10.43 24.51 -7.74
C THR A 71 9.26 23.64 -8.18
N THR A 72 8.72 22.84 -7.26
CA THR A 72 7.51 22.04 -7.44
C THR A 72 6.46 22.47 -6.42
N ARG A 73 5.22 22.71 -6.87
CA ARG A 73 4.07 22.90 -5.98
C ARG A 73 3.55 21.53 -5.55
N VAL A 74 3.36 21.32 -4.25
CA VAL A 74 2.96 20.01 -3.68
C VAL A 74 1.58 20.03 -3.03
N SER A 75 0.99 21.21 -2.87
CA SER A 75 -0.41 21.43 -2.45
C SER A 75 -1.36 21.54 -3.65
N GLU A 76 -1.16 20.73 -4.69
CA GLU A 76 -2.05 20.72 -5.86
C GLU A 76 -3.32 19.92 -5.58
N ASN A 77 -4.42 20.30 -6.21
CA ASN A 77 -5.64 19.48 -6.19
C ASN A 77 -5.43 18.13 -6.87
N LEU A 78 -6.39 17.21 -6.69
CA LEU A 78 -6.31 15.83 -7.21
C LEU A 78 -6.07 15.73 -8.74
N LEU A 79 -6.31 16.79 -9.51
CA LEU A 79 -6.15 16.85 -10.97
C LEU A 79 -4.90 17.66 -11.41
N GLY A 80 -4.04 18.07 -10.48
CA GLY A 80 -2.82 18.85 -10.77
C GLY A 80 -3.09 20.34 -11.01
N GLY A 81 -4.14 20.89 -10.42
CA GLY A 81 -4.49 22.31 -10.48
C GLY A 81 -4.53 22.97 -9.11
N ASP A 82 -5.14 24.16 -9.04
CA ASP A 82 -5.21 24.97 -7.82
C ASP A 82 -6.03 24.29 -6.71
N SER A 83 -5.50 24.37 -5.49
CA SER A 83 -6.21 24.01 -4.26
C SER A 83 -7.29 25.04 -3.94
N ASN A 84 -8.33 24.64 -3.21
CA ASN A 84 -9.43 25.53 -2.81
C ASN A 84 -9.32 26.04 -1.36
N GLY A 85 -8.15 25.90 -0.72
CA GLY A 85 -7.90 26.31 0.66
C GLY A 85 -6.41 26.47 0.95
N SER A 86 -6.08 27.26 1.98
CA SER A 86 -4.67 27.59 2.28
C SER A 86 -3.93 26.43 2.93
N SER A 87 -2.64 26.31 2.59
CA SER A 87 -1.73 25.31 3.14
C SER A 87 -0.58 25.95 3.93
N SER A 88 -0.12 25.31 4.98
CA SER A 88 0.92 25.82 5.89
C SER A 88 1.66 24.70 6.64
N LYS A 89 2.60 25.06 7.54
CA LYS A 89 3.26 24.14 8.50
C LYS A 89 3.90 22.91 7.84
N VAL A 90 4.92 23.15 7.04
CA VAL A 90 5.64 22.10 6.32
C VAL A 90 6.63 21.36 7.21
N ALA A 91 6.76 20.05 6.98
CA ALA A 91 7.84 19.22 7.49
C ALA A 91 8.34 18.30 6.38
N LEU A 92 9.57 17.82 6.51
CA LEU A 92 10.27 17.07 5.47
C LEU A 92 10.95 15.83 6.04
N SER A 93 10.93 14.71 5.31
CA SER A 93 11.75 13.54 5.62
C SER A 93 13.24 13.85 5.41
N ALA A 94 14.12 13.03 6.00
CA ALA A 94 15.56 13.27 5.97
C ALA A 94 16.13 13.26 4.53
N ASP A 95 15.59 12.39 3.68
CA ASP A 95 15.91 12.27 2.25
C ASP A 95 15.15 13.27 1.35
N GLY A 96 14.27 14.09 1.93
CA GLY A 96 13.42 15.02 1.20
C GLY A 96 12.20 14.39 0.52
N ARG A 97 12.07 13.06 0.46
CA ARG A 97 11.02 12.39 -0.35
C ARG A 97 9.61 12.72 0.11
N PHE A 98 9.35 12.77 1.40
CA PHE A 98 8.01 13.00 1.96
C PHE A 98 7.91 14.41 2.51
N VAL A 99 6.86 15.13 2.09
CA VAL A 99 6.53 16.48 2.56
C VAL A 99 5.22 16.39 3.33
N ALA A 100 5.25 16.63 4.63
CA ALA A 100 4.03 16.77 5.42
C ALA A 100 3.62 18.24 5.49
N PHE A 101 2.33 18.53 5.43
CA PHE A 101 1.83 19.90 5.54
C PHE A 101 0.39 19.91 6.04
N THR A 102 -0.04 21.06 6.55
CA THR A 102 -1.40 21.31 6.97
C THR A 102 -2.16 22.05 5.86
N SER A 103 -3.41 21.71 5.56
CA SER A 103 -4.22 22.40 4.55
C SER A 103 -5.70 22.48 4.91
N GLU A 104 -6.33 23.59 4.53
CA GLU A 104 -7.79 23.80 4.60
C GLU A 104 -8.51 23.39 3.30
N ALA A 105 -7.75 22.89 2.31
CA ALA A 105 -8.27 22.57 0.98
C ALA A 105 -8.96 21.20 0.97
N THR A 106 -10.25 21.19 0.61
CA THR A 106 -11.06 19.97 0.52
C THR A 106 -10.89 19.20 -0.81
N ASN A 107 -10.01 19.66 -1.70
CA ASN A 107 -9.83 19.10 -3.03
C ASN A 107 -8.43 18.49 -3.29
N LEU A 108 -7.58 18.39 -2.26
CA LEU A 108 -6.25 17.77 -2.38
C LEU A 108 -6.33 16.24 -2.51
N VAL A 109 -7.30 15.62 -1.86
CA VAL A 109 -7.57 14.17 -1.94
C VAL A 109 -9.06 13.89 -2.10
N ALA A 110 -9.41 12.69 -2.56
CA ALA A 110 -10.80 12.26 -2.59
C ALA A 110 -11.31 11.95 -1.18
N GLY A 111 -12.56 12.34 -0.88
CA GLY A 111 -13.22 12.01 0.39
C GLY A 111 -13.00 13.02 1.52
N ASP A 112 -12.20 14.05 1.28
CA ASP A 112 -12.13 15.24 2.13
C ASP A 112 -13.40 16.08 1.94
N ARG A 113 -14.19 16.28 3.01
CA ARG A 113 -15.58 16.77 2.94
C ARG A 113 -15.91 17.91 3.88
N VAL A 114 -15.01 18.32 4.77
CA VAL A 114 -15.36 19.28 5.83
C VAL A 114 -14.79 20.65 5.50
N HIS A 115 -15.67 21.61 5.22
CA HIS A 115 -15.27 23.00 5.05
C HIS A 115 -14.88 23.61 6.41
N TYR A 116 -13.77 24.36 6.44
CA TYR A 116 -13.27 25.19 7.56
C TYR A 116 -12.43 24.54 8.66
N PHE A 117 -12.01 23.28 8.52
CA PHE A 117 -10.98 22.68 9.38
C PHE A 117 -9.72 22.42 8.59
N SER A 118 -8.56 22.51 9.24
CA SER A 118 -7.31 22.15 8.60
C SER A 118 -7.01 20.67 8.82
N ASP A 119 -6.41 20.05 7.82
CA ASP A 119 -6.00 18.65 7.82
C ASP A 119 -4.50 18.50 7.60
N VAL A 120 -3.94 17.38 8.04
CA VAL A 120 -2.55 17.03 7.80
C VAL A 120 -2.45 16.08 6.61
N PHE A 121 -1.66 16.46 5.63
CA PHE A 121 -1.37 15.71 4.42
C PHE A 121 0.10 15.32 4.35
N VAL A 122 0.40 14.26 3.61
CA VAL A 122 1.75 13.93 3.15
C VAL A 122 1.77 13.75 1.64
N TYR A 123 2.64 14.51 0.99
CA TYR A 123 3.00 14.37 -0.41
C TYR A 123 4.26 13.51 -0.55
N ASP A 124 4.22 12.50 -1.41
CA ASP A 124 5.39 11.72 -1.81
C ASP A 124 5.96 12.27 -3.12
N GLN A 125 7.12 12.94 -3.06
CA GLN A 125 7.78 13.53 -4.22
C GLN A 125 8.11 12.51 -5.32
N LYS A 126 8.27 11.22 -4.97
CA LYS A 126 8.58 10.17 -5.93
C LYS A 126 7.37 9.76 -6.76
N THR A 127 6.21 9.61 -6.12
CA THR A 127 4.96 9.15 -6.78
C THR A 127 4.07 10.30 -7.23
N GLN A 128 4.34 11.50 -6.70
CA GLN A 128 3.54 12.71 -6.86
C GLN A 128 2.10 12.50 -6.40
N VAL A 129 1.95 11.82 -5.26
CA VAL A 129 0.65 11.53 -4.65
C VAL A 129 0.57 12.22 -3.30
N THR A 130 -0.51 12.96 -3.08
CA THR A 130 -0.91 13.49 -1.77
C THR A 130 -1.81 12.48 -1.08
N SER A 131 -1.55 12.24 0.21
CA SER A 131 -2.35 11.38 1.08
C SER A 131 -2.78 12.16 2.31
N LEU A 132 -4.04 12.03 2.73
CA LEU A 132 -4.52 12.56 4.00
C LEU A 132 -4.01 11.68 5.14
N VAL A 133 -3.45 12.32 6.18
CA VAL A 133 -2.77 11.66 7.30
C VAL A 133 -3.47 11.93 8.62
N SER A 134 -4.09 13.10 8.80
CA SER A 134 -4.98 13.40 9.92
C SER A 134 -6.25 12.57 9.93
N VAL A 135 -6.29 11.46 9.20
CA VAL A 135 -7.44 10.59 9.17
C VAL A 135 -7.72 9.96 10.52
N ASP A 136 -9.00 9.74 10.82
CA ASP A 136 -9.39 8.89 11.93
C ASP A 136 -8.88 7.43 11.74
N LEU A 137 -9.23 6.52 12.66
CA LEU A 137 -8.86 5.09 12.58
C LEU A 137 -9.27 4.39 11.27
N LEU A 138 -10.03 5.08 10.43
CA LEU A 138 -10.78 4.58 9.31
C LEU A 138 -10.37 5.21 7.98
N ASP A 139 -9.30 6.00 7.98
CA ASP A 139 -8.84 6.77 6.82
C ASP A 139 -9.81 7.88 6.38
N ARG A 140 -10.68 8.38 7.28
CA ARG A 140 -11.62 9.47 6.99
C ARG A 140 -11.11 10.81 7.51
N ASN A 141 -11.45 11.91 6.83
CA ASN A 141 -11.25 13.25 7.37
C ASN A 141 -12.01 13.38 8.71
N PRO A 142 -11.33 13.62 9.84
CA PRO A 142 -11.97 13.72 11.12
C PRO A 142 -12.81 15.01 11.22
N SER A 143 -13.77 15.05 12.14
CA SER A 143 -14.72 16.15 12.28
C SER A 143 -14.13 17.46 12.84
N ASP A 144 -12.82 17.51 13.07
CA ASP A 144 -12.13 18.58 13.80
C ASP A 144 -10.70 18.80 13.26
N SER A 145 -10.17 20.00 13.52
CA SER A 145 -8.91 20.48 12.94
C SER A 145 -7.66 19.73 13.44
N SER A 146 -6.72 19.51 12.53
CA SER A 146 -5.41 18.89 12.77
C SER A 146 -4.28 19.75 12.22
N HIS A 147 -3.19 19.90 12.98
CA HIS A 147 -2.10 20.83 12.70
C HIS A 147 -0.72 20.27 13.04
N GLU A 148 0.32 20.92 12.52
CA GLU A 148 1.72 20.78 12.96
C GLU A 148 2.28 19.36 12.81
N ALA A 149 2.37 18.90 11.56
CA ALA A 149 2.93 17.61 11.25
C ALA A 149 4.46 17.56 11.46
N ALA A 150 4.96 16.46 12.00
CA ALA A 150 6.38 16.13 12.05
C ALA A 150 6.61 14.73 11.44
N LEU A 151 7.68 14.58 10.66
CA LEU A 151 8.04 13.32 9.98
C LEU A 151 9.20 12.62 10.67
N SER A 152 9.14 11.29 10.75
CA SER A 152 10.34 10.48 10.97
C SER A 152 11.31 10.62 9.79
N ALA A 153 12.57 10.29 10.02
CA ALA A 153 13.62 10.43 9.01
C ALA A 153 13.32 9.68 7.69
N ASP A 154 12.69 8.50 7.79
CA ASP A 154 12.24 7.67 6.67
C ASP A 154 10.84 8.03 6.14
N GLY A 155 10.16 9.00 6.76
CA GLY A 155 8.80 9.44 6.44
C GLY A 155 7.69 8.43 6.74
N ARG A 156 8.00 7.34 7.46
CA ARG A 156 7.03 6.30 7.85
C ARG A 156 6.06 6.80 8.92
N PHE A 157 6.57 7.47 9.95
CA PHE A 157 5.74 7.95 11.05
C PHE A 157 5.48 9.45 10.88
N VAL A 158 4.21 9.84 11.05
CA VAL A 158 3.80 11.24 11.09
C VAL A 158 3.21 11.54 12.45
N ALA A 159 3.86 12.41 13.22
CA ALA A 159 3.26 12.97 14.41
C ALA A 159 2.45 14.22 14.04
N PHE A 160 1.27 14.41 14.61
CA PHE A 160 0.46 15.60 14.38
C PHE A 160 -0.40 15.92 15.60
N SER A 161 -0.77 17.18 15.75
CA SER A 161 -1.70 17.62 16.78
C SER A 161 -3.13 17.63 16.23
N SER A 162 -4.11 17.27 17.04
CA SER A 162 -5.50 17.21 16.60
C SER A 162 -6.48 17.42 17.75
N TRP A 163 -7.59 18.12 17.48
CA TRP A 163 -8.71 18.31 18.42
C TRP A 163 -9.68 17.12 18.43
N VAL A 164 -9.36 16.08 17.68
CA VAL A 164 -10.28 15.01 17.29
C VAL A 164 -10.60 14.09 18.46
N HIS A 165 -11.91 13.95 18.70
CA HIS A 165 -12.51 13.15 19.77
C HIS A 165 -12.53 11.63 19.48
N ASP A 166 -12.22 11.22 18.24
CA ASP A 166 -12.46 9.86 17.70
C ASP A 166 -11.19 9.10 17.24
N LEU A 167 -9.99 9.62 17.52
CA LEU A 167 -8.71 8.92 17.35
C LEU A 167 -8.45 7.99 18.57
N PRO A 168 -7.73 6.86 18.44
CA PRO A 168 -7.75 5.82 19.47
C PRO A 168 -7.13 6.32 20.79
N VAL A 169 -7.86 6.03 21.86
CA VAL A 169 -7.52 6.17 23.30
C VAL A 169 -7.91 7.50 23.94
N GLY A 170 -9.09 7.53 24.57
CA GLY A 170 -9.28 8.18 25.86
C GLY A 170 -9.33 9.72 25.93
N SER A 171 -9.25 10.46 24.84
CA SER A 171 -9.30 11.93 24.85
C SER A 171 -10.63 12.53 24.38
N GLY A 172 -11.73 11.99 24.88
CA GLY A 172 -12.99 12.74 24.95
C GLY A 172 -12.94 13.89 25.95
N ASN A 173 -11.83 14.66 26.00
CA ASN A 173 -11.61 15.77 26.93
C ASN A 173 -11.74 17.16 26.26
N GLY A 174 -11.90 17.22 24.92
CA GLY A 174 -12.00 18.47 24.17
C GLY A 174 -10.70 19.27 24.10
N HIS A 175 -9.55 18.61 24.27
CA HIS A 175 -8.23 19.22 24.19
C HIS A 175 -7.45 18.77 22.96
N LEU A 176 -6.49 19.59 22.54
CA LEU A 176 -5.53 19.28 21.48
C LEU A 176 -4.54 18.21 21.99
N ASP A 177 -4.51 17.05 21.36
CA ASP A 177 -3.58 15.97 21.66
C ASP A 177 -2.64 15.69 20.49
N VAL A 178 -1.51 15.03 20.78
CA VAL A 178 -0.52 14.60 19.78
C VAL A 178 -0.72 13.13 19.44
N PHE A 179 -0.91 12.86 18.16
CA PHE A 179 -1.09 11.53 17.58
C PHE A 179 0.11 11.16 16.72
N ILE A 180 0.35 9.85 16.56
CA ILE A 180 1.33 9.33 15.61
C ILE A 180 0.61 8.38 14.65
N ARG A 181 0.70 8.66 13.35
CA ARG A 181 0.26 7.75 12.29
C ARG A 181 1.45 6.97 11.76
N ASP A 182 1.35 5.63 11.79
CA ASP A 182 2.22 4.76 11.01
C ASP A 182 1.67 4.66 9.58
N ARG A 183 2.46 5.12 8.61
CA ARG A 183 2.19 5.03 7.17
C ARG A 183 2.82 3.77 6.59
N GLY A 184 2.84 2.68 7.36
CA GLY A 184 3.29 1.36 6.93
C GLY A 184 2.76 1.00 5.54
N PRO A 185 3.41 0.06 4.83
CA PRO A 185 3.12 -0.21 3.43
C PRO A 185 1.60 -0.36 3.20
N ALA A 186 1.10 0.28 2.14
CA ALA A 186 -0.28 0.12 1.72
C ALA A 186 -0.54 -1.38 1.53
N VAL A 187 -1.46 -1.94 2.32
CA VAL A 187 -1.79 -3.36 2.24
C VAL A 187 -2.39 -3.66 0.86
N ILE A 188 -1.53 -4.10 -0.05
CA ILE A 188 -1.90 -5.13 -1.00
C ILE A 188 -2.14 -6.35 -0.11
N GLY A 189 -3.36 -6.90 -0.13
CA GLY A 189 -3.57 -8.15 0.59
C GLY A 189 -2.55 -9.15 0.05
N PRO A 190 -1.92 -9.98 0.89
CA PRO A 190 -1.01 -10.99 0.39
C PRO A 190 -1.77 -11.85 -0.61
N THR A 191 -1.43 -11.67 -1.89
CA THR A 191 -1.65 -12.69 -2.89
C THR A 191 -0.63 -13.76 -2.55
N GLY A 192 -1.10 -14.99 -2.32
CA GLY A 192 -0.19 -16.09 -2.01
C GLY A 192 0.88 -16.16 -3.09
N VAL A 193 2.15 -16.19 -2.71
CA VAL A 193 3.19 -16.55 -3.68
C VAL A 193 2.90 -17.99 -4.00
N ARG A 194 2.77 -18.21 -5.30
CA ARG A 194 2.57 -19.53 -5.86
C ARG A 194 3.92 -20.06 -6.29
N ASP A 195 3.99 -21.36 -6.38
CA ASP A 195 5.11 -22.15 -6.84
C ASP A 195 5.75 -21.56 -8.11
N LEU A 196 6.94 -20.94 -7.99
CA LEU A 196 7.65 -20.30 -9.10
C LEU A 196 8.43 -21.33 -9.93
N ASP A 197 8.65 -22.55 -9.41
CA ASP A 197 9.50 -23.56 -10.02
C ASP A 197 8.87 -24.91 -10.37
N GLY A 198 7.58 -25.08 -10.10
CA GLY A 198 6.81 -26.28 -10.40
C GLY A 198 7.04 -27.40 -9.39
N SER A 199 7.56 -27.08 -8.20
CA SER A 199 7.82 -28.03 -7.11
C SER A 199 6.55 -28.50 -6.39
N GLY A 200 5.45 -27.77 -6.53
CA GLY A 200 4.22 -27.92 -5.76
C GLY A 200 4.23 -27.15 -4.43
N THR A 201 5.29 -26.39 -4.13
CA THR A 201 5.43 -25.61 -2.89
C THR A 201 5.50 -24.11 -3.19
N ALA A 202 4.92 -23.30 -2.31
CA ALA A 202 4.97 -21.85 -2.40
C ALA A 202 6.37 -21.31 -2.12
N ASP A 203 6.89 -20.51 -3.05
CA ASP A 203 8.19 -19.85 -2.91
C ASP A 203 8.08 -18.47 -2.25
N LEU A 204 9.21 -17.79 -2.03
CA LEU A 204 9.22 -16.40 -1.54
C LEU A 204 9.93 -15.48 -2.53
N LEU A 205 9.19 -14.53 -3.10
CA LEU A 205 9.71 -13.54 -4.03
C LEU A 205 10.09 -12.24 -3.30
N TRP A 206 11.31 -11.77 -3.52
CA TRP A 206 11.90 -10.62 -2.84
C TRP A 206 12.31 -9.53 -3.81
N ARG A 207 12.13 -8.28 -3.40
CA ARG A 207 12.63 -7.11 -4.11
C ARG A 207 13.37 -6.17 -3.16
N ASN A 208 14.57 -5.76 -3.55
CA ASN A 208 15.33 -4.74 -2.85
C ASN A 208 14.80 -3.35 -3.20
N SER A 209 14.25 -2.65 -2.22
CA SER A 209 13.69 -1.29 -2.33
C SER A 209 14.72 -0.20 -2.62
N ARG A 210 16.03 -0.48 -2.47
CA ARG A 210 17.13 0.45 -2.79
C ARG A 210 17.78 0.15 -4.13
N SER A 211 18.25 -1.09 -4.34
CA SER A 211 18.95 -1.49 -5.58
C SER A 211 17.99 -1.86 -6.72
N GLY A 212 16.77 -2.27 -6.39
CA GLY A 212 15.80 -2.79 -7.37
C GLY A 212 16.02 -4.26 -7.71
N GLU A 213 17.03 -4.90 -7.11
CA GLU A 213 17.32 -6.32 -7.30
C GLU A 213 16.13 -7.19 -6.87
N VAL A 214 15.90 -8.26 -7.61
CA VAL A 214 14.85 -9.23 -7.35
C VAL A 214 15.50 -10.58 -7.09
N ALA A 215 15.06 -11.27 -6.06
CA ALA A 215 15.55 -12.59 -5.70
C ALA A 215 14.37 -13.50 -5.33
N VAL A 216 14.53 -14.80 -5.52
CA VAL A 216 13.56 -15.81 -5.10
C VAL A 216 14.21 -16.68 -4.04
N TRP A 217 13.49 -17.04 -2.99
CA TRP A 217 13.81 -18.19 -2.15
C TRP A 217 12.91 -19.32 -2.58
N LEU A 218 13.52 -20.34 -3.20
CA LEU A 218 12.82 -21.58 -3.48
C LEU A 218 12.64 -22.32 -2.16
N MET A 219 11.40 -22.64 -1.80
CA MET A 219 11.09 -23.22 -0.49
C MET A 219 10.99 -24.75 -0.62
N GLU A 220 11.61 -25.47 0.31
CA GLU A 220 11.41 -26.91 0.49
C GLU A 220 10.99 -27.14 1.95
N GLY A 221 9.70 -26.95 2.24
CA GLY A 221 9.23 -26.72 3.60
C GLY A 221 9.79 -25.40 4.15
N ALA A 222 10.23 -25.39 5.41
CA ALA A 222 10.83 -24.19 6.00
C ALA A 222 12.32 -23.99 5.69
N ARG A 223 12.88 -24.73 4.73
CA ARG A 223 14.27 -24.55 4.30
C ARG A 223 14.30 -23.68 3.05
N MET A 224 15.21 -22.71 3.07
CA MET A 224 15.60 -22.04 1.83
C MET A 224 16.45 -23.01 1.01
N GLY A 225 16.00 -23.32 -0.20
CA GLY A 225 16.80 -23.95 -1.23
C GLY A 225 17.78 -22.95 -1.85
N ALA A 226 17.78 -22.84 -3.17
CA ALA A 226 18.63 -21.90 -3.89
C ALA A 226 18.00 -20.49 -3.95
N SER A 227 18.79 -19.45 -3.65
CA SER A 227 18.43 -18.07 -3.98
C SER A 227 19.12 -17.63 -5.27
N SER A 228 18.36 -17.30 -6.31
CA SER A 228 18.91 -16.76 -7.56
C SER A 228 18.44 -15.32 -7.78
N PRO A 229 19.35 -14.37 -8.05
CA PRO A 229 18.93 -13.04 -8.48
C PRO A 229 18.31 -13.12 -9.88
N LEU A 230 17.13 -12.52 -10.05
CA LEU A 230 16.43 -12.41 -11.33
C LEU A 230 16.83 -11.15 -12.12
N GLY A 231 17.64 -10.27 -11.52
CA GLY A 231 18.07 -8.99 -12.08
C GLY A 231 17.52 -7.80 -11.29
N GLY A 232 17.80 -6.59 -11.78
CA GLY A 232 17.35 -5.34 -11.17
C GLY A 232 16.24 -4.67 -11.98
N VAL A 233 15.19 -4.22 -11.30
CA VAL A 233 14.10 -3.43 -11.88
C VAL A 233 14.12 -2.04 -11.27
N SER A 234 13.98 -1.01 -12.10
CA SER A 234 13.99 0.38 -11.63
C SER A 234 12.94 0.65 -10.56
N GLN A 235 13.18 1.67 -9.74
CA GLN A 235 12.43 1.94 -8.51
C GLN A 235 10.99 2.44 -8.71
N ASP A 236 10.63 2.76 -9.94
CA ASP A 236 9.28 3.09 -10.39
C ASP A 236 8.44 1.84 -10.69
N TRP A 237 8.98 0.63 -10.56
CA TRP A 237 8.23 -0.62 -10.66
C TRP A 237 8.09 -1.29 -9.29
N GLN A 238 6.90 -1.82 -9.04
CA GLN A 238 6.58 -2.65 -7.89
C GLN A 238 6.02 -4.00 -8.33
N ILE A 239 6.27 -5.04 -7.55
CA ILE A 239 5.60 -6.33 -7.73
C ILE A 239 4.17 -6.16 -7.23
N ALA A 240 3.20 -6.41 -8.09
CA ALA A 240 1.78 -6.25 -7.79
C ALA A 240 1.09 -7.57 -7.43
N GLY A 241 1.69 -8.70 -7.81
CA GLY A 241 1.21 -10.04 -7.49
C GLY A 241 2.04 -11.10 -8.20
N SER A 242 1.71 -12.36 -7.92
CA SER A 242 2.28 -13.53 -8.58
C SER A 242 1.23 -14.61 -8.77
N GLY A 243 1.32 -15.35 -9.88
CA GLY A 243 0.39 -16.42 -10.20
C GLY A 243 0.59 -16.90 -11.63
N ASP A 244 0.18 -18.12 -11.92
CA ASP A 244 0.35 -18.75 -13.25
C ASP A 244 -0.61 -18.07 -14.25
N VAL A 245 -0.11 -17.13 -15.06
CA VAL A 245 -0.98 -16.40 -16.00
C VAL A 245 -1.11 -17.09 -17.35
N ASP A 246 -0.26 -18.08 -17.64
CA ASP A 246 -0.23 -18.78 -18.93
C ASP A 246 -0.68 -20.26 -18.85
N GLY A 247 -0.92 -20.78 -17.64
CA GLY A 247 -1.42 -22.11 -17.35
C GLY A 247 -0.34 -23.20 -17.47
N ASN A 248 0.93 -22.85 -17.28
CA ASN A 248 2.04 -23.79 -17.45
C ASN A 248 2.40 -24.58 -16.17
N GLY A 249 1.71 -24.31 -15.05
CA GLY A 249 1.91 -24.91 -13.75
C GLY A 249 2.95 -24.20 -12.88
N THR A 250 3.52 -23.07 -13.31
CA THR A 250 4.45 -22.25 -12.54
C THR A 250 3.96 -20.81 -12.47
N ALA A 251 4.18 -20.16 -11.34
CA ALA A 251 3.74 -18.80 -11.12
C ALA A 251 4.57 -17.79 -11.90
N ASP A 252 3.90 -16.79 -12.46
CA ASP A 252 4.53 -15.64 -13.10
C ASP A 252 4.56 -14.43 -12.16
N VAL A 253 5.36 -13.42 -12.50
CA VAL A 253 5.46 -12.18 -11.69
C VAL A 253 4.79 -11.01 -12.40
N ILE A 254 3.78 -10.44 -11.76
CA ILE A 254 3.04 -9.29 -12.26
C ILE A 254 3.61 -8.01 -11.65
N TRP A 255 4.02 -7.09 -12.53
CA TRP A 255 4.66 -5.83 -12.19
C TRP A 255 3.78 -4.64 -12.55
N ARG A 256 3.86 -3.60 -11.74
CA ARG A 256 3.16 -2.34 -11.95
C ARG A 256 4.14 -1.18 -11.89
N ASN A 257 4.17 -0.35 -12.93
CA ASN A 257 4.93 0.89 -12.91
C ASN A 257 4.13 2.00 -12.21
N THR A 258 4.58 2.42 -11.03
CA THR A 258 3.91 3.40 -10.18
C THR A 258 3.86 4.81 -10.77
N THR A 259 4.71 5.10 -11.76
CA THR A 259 4.79 6.42 -12.41
C THR A 259 3.96 6.47 -13.70
N SER A 260 4.13 5.48 -14.57
CA SER A 260 3.58 5.51 -15.94
C SER A 260 2.19 4.90 -16.06
N GLY A 261 1.79 4.01 -15.16
CA GLY A 261 0.52 3.29 -15.35
C GLY A 261 0.67 1.89 -15.97
N VAL A 262 1.84 1.55 -16.49
CA VAL A 262 2.08 0.30 -17.23
C VAL A 262 2.08 -0.92 -16.31
N VAL A 263 1.61 -2.05 -16.85
CA VAL A 263 1.74 -3.39 -16.28
C VAL A 263 2.71 -4.20 -17.13
N ALA A 264 3.60 -4.93 -16.48
CA ALA A 264 4.47 -5.91 -17.14
C ALA A 264 4.31 -7.27 -16.45
N ILE A 265 4.53 -8.34 -17.19
CA ILE A 265 4.49 -9.70 -16.66
C ILE A 265 5.82 -10.36 -17.01
N TRP A 266 6.51 -10.87 -16.00
CA TRP A 266 7.63 -11.77 -16.20
C TRP A 266 7.09 -13.17 -16.25
N MET A 267 7.16 -13.77 -17.43
CA MET A 267 6.90 -15.19 -17.58
C MET A 267 8.06 -15.94 -16.93
N MET A 268 7.74 -16.82 -16.00
CA MET A 268 8.75 -17.55 -15.24
C MET A 268 8.93 -18.97 -15.78
N LYS A 269 10.06 -19.56 -15.41
CA LYS A 269 10.33 -20.99 -15.59
C LYS A 269 11.34 -21.38 -14.53
N GLY A 270 10.86 -21.66 -13.32
CA GLY A 270 11.72 -21.72 -12.14
C GLY A 270 12.33 -20.37 -11.82
N SER A 271 13.59 -20.38 -11.38
CA SER A 271 14.31 -19.17 -11.00
C SER A 271 14.81 -18.34 -12.20
N ARG A 272 14.10 -18.32 -13.33
CA ARG A 272 14.47 -17.61 -14.57
C ARG A 272 13.27 -16.96 -15.23
N ILE A 273 13.49 -15.79 -15.79
CA ILE A 273 12.54 -15.10 -16.66
C ILE A 273 12.65 -15.71 -18.06
N SER A 274 11.58 -16.33 -18.55
CA SER A 274 11.49 -16.93 -19.88
C SER A 274 11.15 -15.87 -20.95
N SER A 275 10.26 -14.93 -20.61
CA SER A 275 9.92 -13.78 -21.46
C SER A 275 9.30 -12.65 -20.63
N ILE A 276 9.17 -11.45 -21.22
CA ILE A 276 8.52 -10.31 -20.58
C ILE A 276 7.41 -9.82 -21.51
N GLY A 277 6.20 -9.72 -20.98
CA GLY A 277 5.03 -9.20 -21.68
C GLY A 277 4.52 -7.90 -21.08
N PHE A 278 3.79 -7.11 -21.88
CA PHE A 278 3.22 -5.82 -21.48
C PHE A 278 1.74 -5.78 -21.85
N PRO A 279 0.85 -6.33 -21.01
CA PRO A 279 -0.57 -6.48 -21.34
C PRO A 279 -1.30 -5.14 -21.54
N GLY A 280 -0.84 -4.08 -20.87
CA GLY A 280 -1.47 -2.77 -20.98
C GLY A 280 -1.08 -1.81 -19.86
N SER A 281 -1.91 -0.80 -19.66
CA SER A 281 -1.74 0.21 -18.61
C SER A 281 -3.07 0.67 -18.06
N ALA A 282 -3.09 1.05 -16.79
CA ALA A 282 -4.21 1.74 -16.15
C ALA A 282 -3.71 3.04 -15.49
N SER A 283 -4.61 4.02 -15.29
CA SER A 283 -4.25 5.24 -14.58
C SER A 283 -3.81 4.94 -13.14
N LYS A 284 -3.11 5.88 -12.51
CA LYS A 284 -2.62 5.73 -11.13
C LYS A 284 -3.75 5.58 -10.09
N ALA A 285 -4.97 5.95 -10.44
CA ALA A 285 -6.14 5.74 -9.59
C ALA A 285 -6.54 4.26 -9.48
N TRP A 286 -6.12 3.40 -10.40
CA TRP A 286 -6.38 1.96 -10.37
C TRP A 286 -5.22 1.21 -9.72
N VAL A 287 -5.54 0.51 -8.64
CA VAL A 287 -4.60 -0.27 -7.84
C VAL A 287 -4.89 -1.74 -8.05
N ILE A 288 -3.87 -2.55 -8.38
CA ILE A 288 -3.99 -4.01 -8.38
C ILE A 288 -4.15 -4.45 -6.92
N LYS A 289 -5.26 -5.10 -6.61
CA LYS A 289 -5.61 -5.54 -5.24
C LYS A 289 -5.32 -7.01 -5.00
N GLY A 290 -5.26 -7.79 -6.06
CA GLY A 290 -4.85 -9.18 -6.01
C GLY A 290 -4.96 -9.85 -7.37
N VAL A 291 -4.67 -11.13 -7.39
CA VAL A 291 -4.66 -11.96 -8.60
C VAL A 291 -5.27 -13.32 -8.27
N GLY A 292 -6.00 -13.91 -9.20
CA GLY A 292 -6.60 -15.24 -9.06
C GLY A 292 -7.40 -15.61 -10.30
N ASP A 293 -7.53 -16.90 -10.60
CA ASP A 293 -8.34 -17.41 -11.72
C ASP A 293 -9.82 -17.18 -11.43
N VAL A 294 -10.46 -16.21 -12.11
CA VAL A 294 -11.87 -15.87 -11.81
C VAL A 294 -12.86 -16.61 -12.72
N ASP A 295 -12.39 -17.16 -13.84
CA ASP A 295 -13.25 -17.78 -14.85
C ASP A 295 -13.11 -19.32 -14.93
N GLY A 296 -12.17 -19.90 -14.17
CA GLY A 296 -11.96 -21.32 -14.00
C GLY A 296 -11.15 -21.95 -15.14
N ASN A 297 -10.31 -21.16 -15.81
CA ASN A 297 -9.48 -21.61 -16.93
C ASN A 297 -8.06 -22.06 -16.52
N GLU A 298 -7.81 -22.14 -15.21
CA GLU A 298 -6.53 -22.44 -14.54
C GLU A 298 -5.45 -21.37 -14.70
N LYS A 299 -5.80 -20.18 -15.22
CA LYS A 299 -4.89 -19.04 -15.37
C LYS A 299 -5.32 -17.89 -14.49
N VAL A 300 -4.34 -17.22 -13.92
CA VAL A 300 -4.56 -16.14 -12.97
C VAL A 300 -4.94 -14.83 -13.66
N ASP A 301 -6.06 -14.26 -13.23
CA ASP A 301 -6.56 -12.96 -13.66
C ASP A 301 -6.15 -11.83 -12.70
N ILE A 302 -6.29 -10.57 -13.13
CA ILE A 302 -5.86 -9.40 -12.35
C ILE A 302 -7.07 -8.62 -11.83
N PHE A 303 -7.18 -8.50 -10.51
CA PHE A 303 -8.20 -7.71 -9.83
C PHE A 303 -7.69 -6.31 -9.52
N TRP A 304 -8.47 -5.31 -9.92
CA TRP A 304 -8.20 -3.90 -9.74
C TRP A 304 -9.28 -3.25 -8.90
N GLN A 305 -8.89 -2.30 -8.05
CA GLN A 305 -9.81 -1.39 -7.40
C GLN A 305 -9.41 0.05 -7.70
N ASN A 306 -10.38 0.85 -8.11
CA ASN A 306 -10.18 2.28 -8.26
C ASN A 306 -10.17 2.93 -6.86
N ALA A 307 -9.05 3.55 -6.48
CA ALA A 307 -8.87 4.18 -5.19
C ALA A 307 -9.78 5.40 -4.97
N VAL A 308 -10.39 5.96 -6.03
CA VAL A 308 -11.27 7.13 -5.97
C VAL A 308 -12.74 6.73 -6.01
N SER A 309 -13.15 5.96 -7.03
CA SER A 309 -14.56 5.57 -7.21
C SER A 309 -14.95 4.31 -6.43
N GLY A 310 -13.97 3.57 -5.91
CA GLY A 310 -14.17 2.26 -5.31
C GLY A 310 -14.45 1.14 -6.32
N GLN A 311 -14.73 1.47 -7.59
CA GLN A 311 -15.09 0.51 -8.65
C GLN A 311 -14.05 -0.60 -8.77
N VAL A 312 -14.51 -1.80 -9.12
CA VAL A 312 -13.64 -2.95 -9.36
C VAL A 312 -13.58 -3.23 -10.84
N ALA A 313 -12.38 -3.54 -11.32
CA ALA A 313 -12.17 -4.05 -12.66
C ALA A 313 -11.44 -5.38 -12.58
N VAL A 314 -11.75 -6.29 -13.49
CA VAL A 314 -11.01 -7.56 -13.64
C VAL A 314 -10.48 -7.62 -15.07
N TRP A 315 -9.19 -7.93 -15.22
CA TRP A 315 -8.59 -8.27 -16.51
C TRP A 315 -8.50 -9.79 -16.59
N LEU A 316 -9.26 -10.38 -17.52
CA LEU A 316 -9.11 -11.80 -17.83
C LEU A 316 -7.85 -11.99 -18.67
N MET A 317 -6.97 -12.88 -18.25
CA MET A 317 -5.62 -13.02 -18.79
C MET A 317 -5.44 -14.33 -19.56
N ASP A 318 -4.64 -14.27 -20.63
CA ASP A 318 -4.04 -15.43 -21.27
C ASP A 318 -2.58 -15.11 -21.58
N GLY A 319 -1.70 -15.55 -20.68
CA GLY A 319 -0.33 -15.08 -20.61
C GLY A 319 -0.27 -13.56 -20.47
N SER A 320 0.42 -12.90 -21.40
CA SER A 320 0.57 -11.44 -21.39
C SER A 320 -0.52 -10.70 -22.16
N THR A 321 -1.64 -11.36 -22.46
CA THR A 321 -2.75 -10.79 -23.24
C THR A 321 -3.96 -10.60 -22.35
N ILE A 322 -4.59 -9.43 -22.44
CA ILE A 322 -5.91 -9.18 -21.84
C ILE A 322 -6.96 -9.72 -22.82
N VAL A 323 -7.60 -10.83 -22.47
CA VAL A 323 -8.64 -11.46 -23.30
C VAL A 323 -9.96 -10.70 -23.18
N SER A 324 -10.26 -10.22 -21.97
CA SER A 324 -11.47 -9.44 -21.69
C SER A 324 -11.27 -8.57 -20.45
N THR A 325 -12.11 -7.55 -20.30
CA THR A 325 -12.16 -6.71 -19.10
C THR A 325 -13.59 -6.56 -18.62
N GLY A 326 -13.83 -6.73 -17.32
CA GLY A 326 -15.12 -6.46 -16.69
C GLY A 326 -15.03 -5.29 -15.73
N LEU A 327 -16.06 -4.46 -15.68
CA LEU A 327 -16.26 -3.47 -14.63
C LEU A 327 -17.39 -3.94 -13.72
N LEU A 328 -17.07 -4.10 -12.44
CA LEU A 328 -18.01 -4.52 -11.41
C LEU A 328 -18.34 -3.30 -10.54
N GLN A 329 -19.63 -3.12 -10.25
CA GLN A 329 -20.07 -2.07 -9.35
C GLN A 329 -19.72 -2.45 -7.91
N ALA A 330 -18.77 -1.73 -7.33
CA ALA A 330 -18.34 -1.90 -5.94
C ALA A 330 -19.51 -1.76 -4.94
N PRO A 331 -19.40 -2.38 -3.74
CA PRO A 331 -20.39 -2.16 -2.70
C PRO A 331 -20.42 -0.65 -2.37
N PRO A 332 -21.57 -0.06 -2.04
CA PRO A 332 -21.72 1.38 -1.79
C PRO A 332 -20.98 1.89 -0.51
N SER A 333 -20.17 1.06 0.13
CA SER A 333 -19.46 1.35 1.38
C SER A 333 -17.96 1.51 1.16
N GLU A 334 -17.29 2.14 2.13
CA GLU A 334 -15.83 2.27 2.29
C GLU A 334 -15.06 0.92 2.44
N GLU A 335 -15.63 -0.16 1.93
CA GLU A 335 -15.05 -1.50 1.95
C GLU A 335 -13.86 -1.56 0.97
N LYS A 336 -12.73 -2.11 1.46
CA LYS A 336 -11.53 -2.34 0.64
C LYS A 336 -11.43 -3.83 0.33
N ILE A 337 -10.92 -4.17 -0.85
CA ILE A 337 -10.54 -5.56 -1.14
C ILE A 337 -9.40 -5.92 -0.18
N ALA A 338 -9.64 -6.94 0.63
CA ALA A 338 -8.74 -7.45 1.65
C ALA A 338 -7.98 -8.71 1.18
N GLY A 339 -8.58 -9.49 0.27
CA GLY A 339 -7.96 -10.69 -0.30
C GLY A 339 -8.72 -11.22 -1.50
N ILE A 340 -8.07 -12.09 -2.24
CA ILE A 340 -8.60 -12.84 -3.39
C ILE A 340 -8.34 -14.32 -3.12
N GLY A 341 -9.34 -15.17 -3.25
CA GLY A 341 -9.21 -16.62 -3.01
C GLY A 341 -10.54 -17.34 -3.22
N ASP A 342 -10.49 -18.63 -3.55
CA ASP A 342 -11.70 -19.46 -3.78
C ASP A 342 -12.36 -19.80 -2.44
N VAL A 343 -13.55 -19.28 -2.15
CA VAL A 343 -14.23 -19.54 -0.85
C VAL A 343 -15.19 -20.73 -0.91
N ASN A 344 -15.48 -21.27 -2.09
CA ASN A 344 -16.53 -22.27 -2.29
C ASN A 344 -16.04 -23.58 -2.94
N ALA A 345 -14.74 -23.69 -3.20
CA ALA A 345 -14.05 -24.81 -3.84
C ALA A 345 -14.58 -25.11 -5.24
N ASP A 346 -15.00 -24.10 -6.00
CA ASP A 346 -15.43 -24.24 -7.40
C ASP A 346 -14.28 -24.04 -8.41
N GLY A 347 -13.08 -23.77 -7.93
CA GLY A 347 -11.88 -23.52 -8.72
C GLY A 347 -11.72 -22.06 -9.14
N LYS A 348 -12.63 -21.16 -8.74
CA LYS A 348 -12.61 -19.75 -9.11
C LYS A 348 -12.31 -18.87 -7.91
N ALA A 349 -11.57 -17.81 -8.16
CA ALA A 349 -11.16 -16.84 -7.17
C ALA A 349 -12.29 -15.87 -6.85
N ASP A 350 -12.60 -15.76 -5.57
CA ASP A 350 -13.61 -14.86 -5.03
C ASP A 350 -12.97 -13.61 -4.41
N VAL A 351 -13.79 -12.59 -4.14
CA VAL A 351 -13.32 -11.31 -3.59
C VAL A 351 -13.74 -11.17 -2.12
N PHE A 352 -12.75 -11.03 -1.25
CA PHE A 352 -12.95 -10.76 0.17
C PHE A 352 -12.85 -9.27 0.44
N TRP A 353 -13.91 -8.71 1.01
CA TRP A 353 -14.02 -7.31 1.37
C TRP A 353 -13.99 -7.15 2.87
N PHE A 354 -13.29 -6.10 3.32
CA PHE A 354 -13.29 -5.72 4.72
C PHE A 354 -13.64 -4.26 4.88
N ASN A 355 -14.61 -4.00 5.75
CA ASN A 355 -14.95 -2.67 6.19
C ASN A 355 -14.15 -2.35 7.46
N THR A 356 -13.13 -1.50 7.33
CA THR A 356 -12.28 -1.12 8.47
C THR A 356 -13.05 -0.37 9.56
N LEU A 357 -14.21 0.24 9.24
CA LEU A 357 -15.07 0.98 10.18
C LEU A 357 -15.82 0.08 11.13
N THR A 358 -16.50 -0.89 10.55
CA THR A 358 -17.51 -1.73 11.21
C THR A 358 -16.96 -3.11 11.54
N GLY A 359 -15.79 -3.47 11.00
CA GLY A 359 -15.25 -4.82 11.02
C GLY A 359 -16.03 -5.80 10.15
N LYS A 360 -17.00 -5.34 9.36
CA LYS A 360 -17.84 -6.18 8.50
C LYS A 360 -17.00 -6.83 7.40
N VAL A 361 -17.24 -8.11 7.17
CA VAL A 361 -16.72 -8.86 6.04
C VAL A 361 -17.83 -9.10 5.03
N THR A 362 -17.56 -8.80 3.77
CA THR A 362 -18.41 -9.17 2.62
C THR A 362 -17.60 -10.08 1.71
N ILE A 363 -18.21 -11.12 1.16
CA ILE A 363 -17.59 -11.99 0.16
C ILE A 363 -18.40 -11.91 -1.12
N TRP A 364 -17.73 -11.66 -2.24
CA TRP A 364 -18.31 -11.81 -3.56
C TRP A 364 -17.83 -13.12 -4.14
N GLN A 365 -18.75 -14.07 -4.28
CA GLN A 365 -18.49 -15.26 -5.08
C GLN A 365 -18.58 -14.87 -6.55
N MET A 366 -17.58 -15.26 -7.32
CA MET A 366 -17.39 -14.83 -8.70
C MET A 366 -17.72 -15.97 -9.67
N ASP A 367 -18.19 -15.61 -10.86
CA ASP A 367 -18.27 -16.50 -12.01
C ASP A 367 -17.82 -15.70 -13.25
N GLY A 368 -16.51 -15.73 -13.51
CA GLY A 368 -15.84 -14.84 -14.45
C GLY A 368 -16.07 -13.38 -14.10
N LEU A 369 -16.61 -12.60 -15.04
CA LEU A 369 -16.87 -11.18 -14.86
C LEU A 369 -18.23 -10.88 -14.21
N THR A 370 -18.81 -11.84 -13.47
CA THR A 370 -20.09 -11.68 -12.78
C THR A 370 -19.99 -12.03 -11.31
N ILE A 371 -20.76 -11.35 -10.47
CA ILE A 371 -20.91 -11.68 -9.05
C ILE A 371 -22.09 -12.65 -8.95
N SER A 372 -21.81 -13.91 -8.63
CA SER A 372 -22.82 -14.96 -8.54
C SER A 372 -23.59 -14.87 -7.21
N VAL A 373 -22.88 -14.62 -6.11
CA VAL A 373 -23.44 -14.51 -4.76
C VAL A 373 -22.71 -13.43 -3.97
N VAL A 374 -23.45 -12.65 -3.19
CA VAL A 374 -22.89 -11.79 -2.14
C VAL A 374 -23.23 -12.39 -0.78
N GLY A 375 -22.21 -12.70 0.02
CA GLY A 375 -22.40 -13.26 1.35
C GLY A 375 -21.72 -12.46 2.45
N PHE A 376 -22.17 -12.70 3.68
CA PHE A 376 -21.75 -11.95 4.88
C PHE A 376 -21.38 -12.94 5.99
N PRO A 377 -20.10 -13.35 6.08
CA PRO A 377 -19.67 -14.31 7.10
C PRO A 377 -19.82 -13.79 8.53
N GLY A 378 -19.64 -12.48 8.72
CA GLY A 378 -19.73 -11.85 10.02
C GLY A 378 -19.04 -10.50 10.08
N ALA A 379 -18.81 -10.01 11.29
CA ALA A 379 -18.05 -8.80 11.56
C ALA A 379 -17.14 -8.98 12.79
N THR A 380 -16.01 -8.28 12.79
CA THR A 380 -15.10 -8.13 13.93
C THR A 380 -15.23 -6.73 14.54
N SER A 381 -14.40 -6.38 15.52
CA SER A 381 -14.24 -4.97 15.91
C SER A 381 -13.27 -4.26 14.98
N LYS A 382 -13.34 -2.92 14.89
CA LYS A 382 -12.42 -2.07 14.10
C LYS A 382 -10.92 -2.26 14.41
N ASN A 383 -10.60 -2.87 15.55
CA ASN A 383 -9.24 -3.15 15.98
C ASN A 383 -8.64 -4.39 15.31
N TRP A 384 -9.44 -5.14 14.54
CA TRP A 384 -8.97 -6.25 13.74
C TRP A 384 -8.75 -5.85 12.30
N GLU A 385 -7.85 -6.57 11.65
CA GLU A 385 -7.60 -6.49 10.23
C GLU A 385 -7.47 -7.88 9.64
N ILE A 386 -8.02 -8.07 8.45
CA ILE A 386 -7.66 -9.20 7.61
C ILE A 386 -6.22 -8.97 7.17
N GLN A 387 -5.34 -9.90 7.56
CA GLN A 387 -3.96 -9.89 7.10
C GLN A 387 -3.79 -10.71 5.84
N SER A 388 -4.59 -11.77 5.66
CA SER A 388 -4.50 -12.66 4.52
C SER A 388 -5.77 -13.49 4.34
N VAL A 389 -5.90 -14.02 3.13
CA VAL A 389 -6.90 -15.00 2.73
C VAL A 389 -6.18 -16.18 2.09
N GLY A 390 -6.50 -17.41 2.50
CA GLY A 390 -5.88 -18.64 1.99
C GLY A 390 -6.37 -19.88 2.73
N ASP A 391 -6.23 -21.06 2.14
CA ASP A 391 -6.72 -22.33 2.68
C ASP A 391 -5.80 -22.83 3.81
N ILE A 392 -6.05 -22.43 5.06
CA ILE A 392 -5.15 -22.74 6.18
C ILE A 392 -5.53 -24.05 6.89
N ASP A 393 -6.58 -24.74 6.45
CA ASP A 393 -6.99 -26.05 6.97
C ASP A 393 -6.98 -27.19 5.93
N GLY A 394 -6.58 -26.90 4.69
CA GLY A 394 -6.39 -27.86 3.61
C GLY A 394 -7.70 -28.41 3.05
N ASN A 395 -8.80 -27.65 3.18
CA ASN A 395 -10.13 -28.09 2.78
C ASN A 395 -10.53 -27.72 1.34
N GLY A 396 -9.66 -27.00 0.63
CA GLY A 396 -9.85 -26.48 -0.72
C GLY A 396 -10.55 -25.12 -0.79
N THR A 397 -10.86 -24.49 0.35
CA THR A 397 -11.49 -23.16 0.41
C THR A 397 -10.62 -22.18 1.16
N ALA A 398 -10.69 -20.92 0.77
CA ALA A 398 -9.92 -19.86 1.36
C ALA A 398 -10.53 -19.40 2.70
N ASP A 399 -9.70 -19.38 3.72
CA ASP A 399 -9.99 -18.92 5.07
C ASP A 399 -9.48 -17.50 5.29
N VAL A 400 -9.83 -16.91 6.44
CA VAL A 400 -9.40 -15.55 6.79
C VAL A 400 -8.48 -15.57 7.98
N VAL A 401 -7.28 -15.01 7.82
CA VAL A 401 -6.33 -14.81 8.92
C VAL A 401 -6.37 -13.36 9.37
N TRP A 402 -6.58 -13.19 10.67
CA TRP A 402 -6.82 -11.91 11.34
C TRP A 402 -5.65 -11.50 12.21
N ARG A 403 -5.44 -10.19 12.33
CA ARG A 403 -4.56 -9.63 13.34
C ARG A 403 -5.17 -8.44 14.06
N HIS A 404 -4.94 -8.37 15.36
CA HIS A 404 -5.37 -7.25 16.16
C HIS A 404 -4.31 -6.13 16.14
N ARG A 405 -4.71 -4.97 15.64
CA ARG A 405 -3.84 -3.82 15.30
C ARG A 405 -2.95 -3.34 16.45
N THR A 406 -3.47 -3.34 17.67
CA THR A 406 -2.77 -2.71 18.82
C THR A 406 -2.10 -3.69 19.77
N ASN A 407 -2.48 -4.97 19.72
CA ASN A 407 -2.02 -5.94 20.72
C ASN A 407 -1.34 -7.15 20.08
N GLY A 408 -1.44 -7.31 18.75
CA GLY A 408 -0.72 -8.33 18.01
C GLY A 408 -1.29 -9.75 18.11
N VAL A 409 -2.44 -9.94 18.79
CA VAL A 409 -3.14 -11.24 18.80
C VAL A 409 -3.55 -11.59 17.38
N VAL A 410 -3.37 -12.86 17.03
CA VAL A 410 -3.74 -13.42 15.72
C VAL A 410 -4.96 -14.32 15.91
N ALA A 411 -5.84 -14.37 14.92
CA ALA A 411 -7.01 -15.24 14.92
C ALA A 411 -7.28 -15.74 13.50
N ALA A 412 -8.13 -16.75 13.35
CA ALA A 412 -8.59 -17.17 12.03
C ALA A 412 -10.08 -17.54 12.04
N TRP A 413 -10.69 -17.38 10.87
CA TRP A 413 -12.01 -17.92 10.53
C TRP A 413 -11.82 -18.98 9.46
N LEU A 414 -12.25 -20.19 9.76
CA LEU A 414 -12.36 -21.25 8.77
C LEU A 414 -13.72 -21.13 8.08
N LEU A 415 -13.73 -21.14 6.75
CA LEU A 415 -14.92 -20.84 5.96
C LEU A 415 -15.40 -22.05 5.15
N ARG A 416 -16.69 -22.04 4.78
CA ARG A 416 -17.24 -22.79 3.65
C ARG A 416 -18.29 -21.92 2.97
N GLY A 417 -17.99 -21.46 1.76
CA GLY A 417 -18.67 -20.33 1.17
C GLY A 417 -18.63 -19.13 2.13
N SER A 418 -19.74 -18.42 2.27
CA SER A 418 -19.79 -17.28 3.22
C SER A 418 -20.15 -17.67 4.65
N THR A 419 -19.93 -18.92 5.09
CA THR A 419 -20.24 -19.37 6.45
C THR A 419 -18.98 -19.63 7.25
N ILE A 420 -18.88 -19.08 8.46
CA ILE A 420 -17.82 -19.42 9.43
C ILE A 420 -18.15 -20.80 10.01
N VAL A 421 -17.38 -21.82 9.62
CA VAL A 421 -17.54 -23.19 10.15
C VAL A 421 -16.78 -23.38 11.46
N SER A 422 -15.69 -22.64 11.64
CA SER A 422 -14.93 -22.62 12.89
C SER A 422 -14.17 -21.30 13.02
N SER A 423 -13.81 -20.93 14.24
CA SER A 423 -12.94 -19.78 14.49
C SER A 423 -12.11 -20.00 15.74
N GLY A 424 -10.92 -19.39 15.79
CA GLY A 424 -9.99 -19.57 16.89
C GLY A 424 -8.99 -18.43 17.02
N PHE A 425 -8.39 -18.34 18.20
CA PHE A 425 -7.29 -17.43 18.48
C PHE A 425 -5.97 -18.20 18.50
N PHE A 426 -4.93 -17.58 17.95
CA PHE A 426 -3.55 -17.97 18.15
C PHE A 426 -2.91 -17.06 19.21
N ASP A 427 -1.63 -17.30 19.50
CA ASP A 427 -0.90 -16.48 20.46
C ASP A 427 -0.60 -15.07 19.92
N ARG A 428 -0.14 -14.21 20.81
CA ARG A 428 0.29 -12.85 20.50
C ARG A 428 1.60 -12.86 19.71
N VAL A 429 1.59 -12.19 18.58
CA VAL A 429 2.79 -11.90 17.80
C VAL A 429 3.18 -10.43 17.97
N PRO A 430 4.39 -10.10 18.45
CA PRO A 430 4.84 -8.72 18.63
C PRO A 430 4.68 -7.88 17.36
N LEU A 431 4.34 -6.58 17.52
CA LEU A 431 3.96 -5.71 16.39
C LEU A 431 5.11 -5.47 15.40
N GLU A 432 6.36 -5.66 15.83
CA GLU A 432 7.53 -5.62 14.97
C GLU A 432 7.57 -6.76 13.94
N TRP A 433 6.87 -7.86 14.19
CA TRP A 433 6.58 -8.87 13.18
C TRP A 433 5.31 -8.50 12.44
N GLY A 434 5.32 -8.58 11.12
CA GLY A 434 4.13 -8.43 10.30
C GLY A 434 3.89 -9.67 9.43
N MET A 435 2.63 -10.03 9.23
CA MET A 435 2.26 -11.10 8.31
C MET A 435 2.58 -10.67 6.88
N ALA A 436 3.51 -11.37 6.26
CA ALA A 436 4.00 -11.06 4.94
C ALA A 436 3.20 -11.77 3.87
N GLN A 437 2.86 -13.04 4.10
CA GLN A 437 2.23 -13.89 3.09
C GLN A 437 1.53 -15.11 3.70
N VAL A 438 0.69 -15.75 2.90
CA VAL A 438 0.13 -17.09 3.15
C VAL A 438 0.32 -17.96 1.90
N GLY A 439 0.79 -19.18 2.08
CA GLY A 439 1.04 -20.14 0.99
C GLY A 439 1.60 -21.46 1.52
N ASP A 440 1.32 -22.56 0.84
CA ASP A 440 1.74 -23.92 1.25
C ASP A 440 3.23 -24.13 0.95
N VAL A 441 4.10 -23.90 1.93
CA VAL A 441 5.56 -23.94 1.69
C VAL A 441 6.13 -25.35 1.82
N ASP A 442 5.36 -26.32 2.33
CA ASP A 442 5.80 -27.70 2.55
C ASP A 442 5.08 -28.75 1.68
N GLY A 443 4.08 -28.33 0.90
CA GLY A 443 3.39 -29.14 -0.10
C GLY A 443 2.36 -30.07 0.51
N ASN A 444 1.91 -29.80 1.74
CA ASN A 444 0.96 -30.66 2.45
C ASN A 444 -0.51 -30.38 2.06
N GLY A 445 -0.76 -29.38 1.22
CA GLY A 445 -2.08 -28.92 0.80
C GLY A 445 -2.68 -27.82 1.68
N THR A 446 -1.98 -27.40 2.72
CA THR A 446 -2.40 -26.38 3.68
C THR A 446 -1.52 -25.15 3.53
N ALA A 447 -2.12 -23.97 3.44
CA ALA A 447 -1.38 -22.73 3.35
C ALA A 447 -0.79 -22.33 4.71
N ASP A 448 0.52 -22.06 4.72
CA ASP A 448 1.28 -21.64 5.89
C ASP A 448 1.30 -20.12 6.03
N VAL A 449 1.55 -19.61 7.25
CA VAL A 449 1.62 -18.16 7.50
C VAL A 449 3.06 -17.70 7.61
N ILE A 450 3.47 -16.81 6.71
CA ILE A 450 4.82 -16.26 6.66
C ILE A 450 4.86 -14.88 7.33
N TRP A 451 5.81 -14.71 8.24
CA TRP A 451 6.04 -13.50 9.03
C TRP A 451 7.36 -12.84 8.69
N ARG A 452 7.38 -11.51 8.78
CA ARG A 452 8.56 -10.69 8.54
C ARG A 452 8.80 -9.71 9.69
N HIS A 453 9.99 -9.73 10.26
CA HIS A 453 10.41 -8.82 11.32
C HIS A 453 10.92 -7.49 10.75
N SER A 454 10.20 -6.40 11.02
CA SER A 454 10.46 -5.06 10.47
C SER A 454 11.81 -4.44 10.83
N ILE A 455 12.43 -4.83 11.95
CA ILE A 455 13.75 -4.35 12.36
C ILE A 455 14.89 -5.31 11.97
N SER A 456 14.82 -6.57 12.40
CA SER A 456 15.96 -7.49 12.30
C SER A 456 16.19 -8.07 10.91
N GLY A 457 15.17 -8.07 10.05
CA GLY A 457 15.31 -8.78 8.79
C GLY A 457 14.78 -10.21 8.80
N ALA A 458 14.46 -10.76 9.97
CA ALA A 458 14.10 -12.16 10.13
C ALA A 458 12.77 -12.53 9.45
N VAL A 459 12.71 -13.76 8.97
CA VAL A 459 11.53 -14.43 8.43
C VAL A 459 11.19 -15.60 9.33
N ALA A 460 9.91 -15.77 9.64
CA ALA A 460 9.40 -16.94 10.35
C ALA A 460 8.21 -17.52 9.58
N VAL A 461 8.02 -18.83 9.64
CA VAL A 461 6.89 -19.53 9.03
C VAL A 461 6.15 -20.27 10.12
N TRP A 462 4.85 -20.07 10.20
CA TRP A 462 3.96 -20.93 10.99
C TRP A 462 3.45 -22.02 10.08
N MET A 463 3.86 -23.25 10.34
CA MET A 463 3.34 -24.41 9.62
C MET A 463 1.92 -24.67 10.12
N MET A 464 0.94 -24.42 9.26
CA MET A 464 -0.47 -24.36 9.66
C MET A 464 -1.12 -25.74 9.62
N ASN A 465 -2.08 -25.95 10.50
CA ASN A 465 -3.01 -27.08 10.46
C ASN A 465 -4.35 -26.60 11.05
N GLY A 466 -5.09 -25.85 10.22
CA GLY A 466 -6.31 -25.14 10.59
C GLY A 466 -6.07 -24.13 11.71
N LEU A 467 -6.78 -24.30 12.83
CA LEU A 467 -6.66 -23.43 14.01
C LEU A 467 -5.50 -23.82 14.95
N SER A 468 -4.53 -24.60 14.46
CA SER A 468 -3.34 -24.99 15.20
C SER A 468 -2.07 -24.68 14.42
N ILE A 469 -0.99 -24.39 15.14
CA ILE A 469 0.35 -24.21 14.58
C ILE A 469 1.12 -25.49 14.85
N GLY A 470 1.46 -26.23 13.79
CA GLY A 470 2.22 -27.48 13.87
C GLY A 470 3.66 -27.25 14.33
N SER A 471 4.34 -26.29 13.69
CA SER A 471 5.65 -25.80 14.12
C SER A 471 5.86 -24.34 13.72
N VAL A 472 6.88 -23.71 14.33
CA VAL A 472 7.35 -22.37 13.95
C VAL A 472 8.79 -22.50 13.51
N GLU A 473 9.05 -22.11 12.26
CA GLU A 473 10.34 -22.28 11.61
C GLU A 473 10.94 -20.94 11.21
N PHE A 474 12.26 -20.86 11.12
CA PHE A 474 12.99 -19.62 10.81
C PHE A 474 13.92 -19.84 9.61
N PRO A 475 13.41 -19.70 8.37
CA PRO A 475 14.19 -20.00 7.15
C PRO A 475 15.43 -19.12 6.99
N GLY A 476 15.40 -17.90 7.51
CA GLY A 476 16.54 -16.98 7.43
C GLY A 476 16.17 -15.53 7.65
N SER A 477 17.03 -14.63 7.16
CA SER A 477 16.84 -13.18 7.24
C SER A 477 17.46 -12.47 6.05
N LEU A 478 16.81 -11.39 5.59
CA LEU A 478 17.38 -10.40 4.67
C LEU A 478 17.36 -9.02 5.33
N SER A 479 18.23 -8.10 4.90
CA SER A 479 18.14 -6.71 5.36
C SER A 479 16.73 -6.15 5.11
N THR A 480 16.33 -5.14 5.88
CA THR A 480 15.02 -4.49 5.77
C THR A 480 14.78 -3.80 4.43
N ASP A 481 15.82 -3.67 3.60
CA ASP A 481 15.69 -3.17 2.23
C ASP A 481 15.01 -4.16 1.31
N TRP A 482 15.09 -5.46 1.63
CA TRP A 482 14.40 -6.52 0.90
C TRP A 482 12.98 -6.65 1.42
N VAL A 483 12.05 -6.34 0.53
CA VAL A 483 10.60 -6.42 0.73
C VAL A 483 10.09 -7.67 0.02
N LEU A 484 9.20 -8.40 0.67
CA LEU A 484 8.54 -9.55 0.08
C LEU A 484 7.46 -9.06 -0.90
N ALA A 485 7.28 -9.75 -2.03
CA ALA A 485 6.18 -9.48 -2.95
C ALA A 485 4.83 -9.55 -2.24
N GLY A 486 3.91 -8.63 -2.57
CA GLY A 486 2.61 -8.51 -1.89
C GLY A 486 2.59 -7.61 -0.65
N ARG A 487 3.69 -6.88 -0.37
CA ARG A 487 3.76 -5.82 0.65
C ARG A 487 4.25 -4.49 0.11
#